data_AF-A0A093F258-F1
#
_entry.id   AF-A0A093F258-F1
#
_cell.length_a   1.000
_cell.length_b   1.000
_cell.length_c   1.000
_cell.angle_alpha   90.00
_cell.angle_beta   90.00
_cell.angle_gamma   90.00
#
_symmetry.space_group_name_H-M   'P 1'
#
loop_
_entity.id
_entity.type
_entity.pdbx_description
1 polymer ?
#
loop_
_entity_poly.entity_id
_entity_poly.type
_entity_poly.pdbx_seq_one_letter_code
_entity_poly.pdbx_strand_id
1 'polypeptide(L)'
;VARALRDYRSFLQAVIRGFLPGSLICHGDVVFQHPAPTSLEVLETLVLSVGPNKALAGSDFQVDPYSLAVGEDTLEPPKPEPGFPEHGVAIMVVCALCIITAPIVFLVCLKTKRLVSWDVAALWDRRDLEAGTQTLEMDNRGFW
;
A
#
# COMPACT_ATOMS: atom_id res chain seq x y z
N VAL A 1 4.63 21.85 -30.23
CA VAL A 1 5.18 20.96 -31.29
C VAL A 1 6.00 21.73 -32.32
N ALA A 2 5.42 22.58 -33.18
CA ALA A 2 6.20 23.30 -34.21
C ALA A 2 7.37 24.12 -33.65
N ARG A 3 7.21 24.74 -32.48
CA ARG A 3 8.29 25.47 -31.79
C ARG A 3 9.43 24.55 -31.32
N ALA A 4 9.12 23.33 -30.88
CA ALA A 4 10.13 22.34 -30.47
C ALA A 4 10.95 21.85 -31.67
N LEU A 5 10.31 21.72 -32.83
CA LEU A 5 10.93 21.14 -34.02
C LEU A 5 11.48 22.21 -34.98
N ARG A 6 11.40 23.48 -34.59
CA ARG A 6 11.86 24.62 -35.41
C ARG A 6 13.37 24.58 -35.68
N ASP A 7 14.14 23.92 -34.81
CA ASP A 7 15.59 23.81 -34.93
C ASP A 7 16.00 22.89 -36.09
N TYR A 8 15.10 22.00 -36.53
CA TYR A 8 15.31 21.21 -37.74
C TYR A 8 15.08 22.07 -38.98
N ARG A 9 16.14 22.30 -39.77
CA ARG A 9 16.02 23.02 -41.06
C ARG A 9 15.10 22.32 -42.06
N SER A 10 14.93 21.01 -41.94
CA SER A 10 14.02 20.21 -42.76
C SER A 10 12.56 20.26 -42.29
N PHE A 11 12.24 20.84 -41.13
CA PHE A 11 10.88 20.91 -40.64
C PHE A 11 10.03 21.82 -41.53
N LEU A 12 8.93 21.29 -42.06
CA LEU A 12 7.98 22.04 -42.89
C LEU A 12 6.75 22.43 -42.08
N GLN A 13 6.08 21.45 -41.46
CA GLN A 13 4.82 21.68 -40.77
C GLN A 13 4.49 20.57 -39.77
N ALA A 14 3.73 20.92 -38.73
CA ALA A 14 3.02 19.97 -37.89
C ALA A 14 1.50 20.17 -38.09
N VAL A 15 0.77 19.10 -38.36
CA VAL A 15 -0.67 19.10 -38.65
C VAL A 15 -1.40 18.27 -37.61
N ILE A 16 -2.40 18.84 -36.95
CA ILE A 16 -3.25 18.12 -36.01
C ILE A 16 -4.38 17.46 -36.81
N ARG A 17 -4.45 16.13 -36.77
CA ARG A 17 -5.52 15.36 -37.43
C ARG A 17 -6.79 15.31 -36.60
N GLY A 18 -6.65 15.28 -35.28
CA GLY A 18 -7.79 15.27 -34.39
C GLY A 18 -7.42 15.04 -32.93
N PHE A 19 -8.44 15.08 -32.10
CA PHE A 19 -8.37 14.80 -30.68
C PHE A 19 -9.19 13.54 -30.39
N LEU A 20 -8.60 12.62 -29.65
CA LEU A 20 -9.30 11.41 -29.23
C LEU A 20 -10.16 11.71 -27.98
N PRO A 21 -11.34 11.09 -27.84
CA PRO A 21 -12.18 11.27 -26.66
C PRO A 21 -11.50 10.69 -25.41
N GLY A 22 -11.46 11.46 -24.32
CA GLY A 22 -10.78 11.08 -23.07
C GLY A 22 -9.93 12.23 -22.50
N SER A 23 -8.74 11.91 -21.96
CA SER A 23 -7.70 12.93 -21.77
C SER A 23 -7.33 13.52 -23.14
N LEU A 24 -6.90 14.78 -23.19
CA LEU A 24 -6.57 15.50 -24.44
C LEU A 24 -5.39 14.84 -25.17
N ILE A 25 -5.63 13.72 -25.85
CA ILE A 25 -4.67 13.03 -26.71
C ILE A 25 -4.83 13.63 -28.11
N CYS A 26 -3.76 14.24 -28.58
CA CYS A 26 -3.69 14.86 -29.90
C CYS A 26 -3.00 13.91 -30.86
N HIS A 27 -3.67 13.53 -31.95
CA HIS A 27 -3.04 12.82 -33.05
C HIS A 27 -2.72 13.80 -34.18
N GLY A 28 -1.49 13.77 -34.68
CA GLY A 28 -1.04 14.68 -35.72
C GLY A 28 0.16 14.12 -36.48
N ASP A 29 0.42 14.73 -37.62
CA ASP A 29 1.59 14.42 -38.44
C ASP A 29 2.61 15.53 -38.33
N VAL A 30 3.88 15.14 -38.45
CA VAL A 30 4.97 16.08 -38.65
C VAL A 30 5.60 15.81 -40.00
N VAL A 31 5.73 16.86 -40.81
CA VAL A 31 6.22 16.80 -42.18
C VAL A 31 7.60 17.43 -42.25
N PHE A 32 8.56 16.67 -42.79
CA PHE A 32 9.94 17.10 -43.01
C PHE A 32 10.32 17.00 -44.49
N GLN A 33 11.16 17.90 -44.96
CA GLN A 33 11.84 17.84 -46.25
C GLN A 33 13.02 16.86 -46.17
N HIS A 34 13.38 16.22 -47.29
CA HIS A 34 14.56 15.36 -47.33
C HIS A 34 15.86 16.17 -47.15
N PRO A 35 16.81 15.72 -46.28
CA PRO A 35 16.77 14.52 -45.45
C PRO A 35 15.89 14.70 -44.19
N ALA A 36 15.00 13.73 -43.96
CA ALA A 36 14.11 13.71 -42.81
C ALA A 36 14.81 13.05 -41.60
N PRO A 37 14.66 13.61 -40.38
CA PRO A 37 15.16 12.98 -39.16
C PRO A 37 14.42 11.67 -38.87
N THR A 38 15.03 10.81 -38.07
CA THR A 38 14.39 9.58 -37.61
C THR A 38 13.29 9.88 -36.59
N SER A 39 12.31 8.98 -36.45
CA SER A 39 11.21 9.13 -35.47
C SER A 39 11.73 9.23 -34.03
N LEU A 40 12.79 8.48 -33.70
CA LEU A 40 13.48 8.55 -32.43
C LEU A 40 14.10 9.94 -32.17
N GLU A 41 14.83 10.51 -33.13
CA GLU A 41 15.42 11.86 -33.00
C GLU A 41 14.34 12.93 -32.77
N VAL A 42 13.21 12.82 -33.46
CA VAL A 42 12.07 13.71 -33.30
C VAL A 42 11.45 13.55 -31.90
N LEU A 43 11.29 12.31 -31.43
CA LEU A 43 10.78 12.01 -30.09
C LEU A 43 11.69 12.59 -29.01
N GLU A 44 12.99 12.34 -29.09
CA GLU A 44 13.98 12.88 -28.15
C GLU A 44 13.93 14.41 -28.11
N THR A 45 13.85 15.06 -29.26
CA THR A 45 13.76 16.53 -29.34
C THR A 45 12.48 17.06 -28.72
N LEU A 46 11.35 16.37 -28.91
CA LEU A 46 10.08 16.74 -28.28
C LEU A 46 10.14 16.58 -26.75
N VAL A 47 10.75 15.51 -26.27
CA VAL A 47 10.93 15.22 -24.85
C VAL A 47 11.86 16.24 -24.20
N LEU A 48 13.00 16.56 -24.83
CA LEU A 48 13.93 17.59 -24.38
C LEU A 48 13.30 18.99 -24.37
N SER A 49 12.33 19.22 -25.24
CA SER A 49 11.57 20.47 -25.28
C SER A 49 10.51 20.57 -24.17
N VAL A 50 10.23 19.51 -23.43
CA VAL A 50 9.36 19.57 -22.25
C VAL A 50 10.13 20.22 -21.12
N GLY A 51 9.73 21.44 -20.77
CA GLY A 51 10.37 22.21 -19.70
C GLY A 51 10.12 21.62 -18.31
N PRO A 52 10.79 22.14 -17.26
CA PRO A 52 10.63 21.66 -15.88
C PRO A 52 9.19 21.76 -15.36
N ASN A 53 8.39 22.67 -15.92
CA ASN A 53 6.97 22.83 -15.60
C ASN A 53 6.06 21.86 -16.37
N LYS A 54 6.61 20.80 -16.97
CA LYS A 54 5.92 19.87 -17.89
C LYS A 54 5.31 20.53 -19.13
N ALA A 55 5.65 21.78 -19.39
CA ALA A 55 5.17 22.57 -20.49
C ALA A 55 5.92 22.23 -21.79
N LEU A 56 5.19 21.88 -22.85
CA LEU A 56 5.79 21.56 -24.14
C LEU A 56 6.32 22.82 -24.83
N ALA A 57 7.63 22.88 -25.10
CA ALA A 57 8.30 23.98 -25.81
C ALA A 57 8.00 25.38 -25.24
N GLY A 58 7.86 25.48 -23.91
CA GLY A 58 7.52 26.73 -23.22
C GLY A 58 6.12 27.28 -23.56
N SER A 59 5.18 26.41 -23.91
CA SER A 59 3.76 26.74 -24.03
C SER A 59 3.01 26.48 -22.72
N ASP A 60 1.76 26.92 -22.62
CA ASP A 60 0.91 26.63 -21.46
C ASP A 60 0.34 25.19 -21.47
N PHE A 61 0.70 24.39 -22.49
CA PHE A 61 0.23 23.03 -22.64
C PHE A 61 1.15 22.06 -21.89
N GLN A 62 0.65 21.52 -20.79
CA GLN A 62 1.35 20.52 -19.99
C GLN A 62 1.17 19.13 -20.62
N VAL A 63 2.28 18.46 -20.85
CA VAL A 63 2.31 17.11 -21.43
C VAL A 63 3.21 16.24 -20.57
N ASP A 64 2.78 15.01 -20.35
CA ASP A 64 3.62 13.99 -19.76
C ASP A 64 4.63 13.48 -20.80
N PRO A 65 5.96 13.57 -20.56
CA PRO A 65 6.96 13.13 -21.52
C PRO A 65 6.84 11.66 -21.93
N TYR A 66 6.39 10.80 -21.02
CA TYR A 66 6.22 9.36 -21.28
C TYR A 66 4.95 9.05 -22.09
N SER A 67 4.06 10.02 -22.25
CA SER A 67 2.87 9.91 -23.10
C SER A 67 3.13 10.36 -24.55
N LEU A 68 4.34 10.82 -24.87
CA LEU A 68 4.75 11.19 -26.23
C LEU A 68 5.14 9.95 -27.04
N ALA A 69 4.59 9.82 -28.23
CA ALA A 69 4.94 8.79 -29.21
C ALA A 69 5.10 9.43 -30.59
N VAL A 70 6.07 8.95 -31.36
CA VAL A 70 6.34 9.38 -32.74
C VAL A 70 6.51 8.14 -33.61
N GLY A 71 5.54 7.86 -34.49
CA GLY A 71 5.52 6.61 -35.24
C GLY A 71 5.39 5.41 -34.30
N GLU A 72 6.34 4.48 -34.38
CA GLU A 72 6.42 3.30 -33.49
C GLU A 72 7.32 3.56 -32.26
N ASP A 73 7.99 4.71 -32.19
CA ASP A 73 8.90 5.03 -31.09
C ASP A 73 8.13 5.68 -29.92
N THR A 74 8.30 5.13 -28.72
CA THR A 74 7.71 5.62 -27.48
C THR A 74 8.73 5.50 -26.34
N LEU A 75 8.69 6.41 -25.38
CA LEU A 75 9.52 6.29 -24.17
C LEU A 75 8.98 5.22 -23.23
N GLU A 76 9.87 4.39 -22.68
CA GLU A 76 9.48 3.44 -21.65
C GLU A 76 9.29 4.19 -20.32
N PRO A 77 8.11 4.09 -19.69
CA PRO A 77 7.88 4.73 -18.40
C PRO A 77 8.77 4.09 -17.32
N PRO A 78 9.26 4.86 -16.34
CA PRO A 78 10.01 4.31 -15.23
C PRO A 78 9.14 3.26 -14.53
N LYS A 79 9.74 2.11 -14.23
CA LYS A 79 9.05 1.08 -13.44
C LYS A 79 8.56 1.72 -12.14
N PRO A 80 7.30 1.48 -11.74
CA PRO A 80 6.83 1.94 -10.45
C PRO A 80 7.82 1.51 -9.39
N GLU A 81 8.28 2.44 -8.55
CA GLU A 81 9.06 2.06 -7.40
C GLU A 81 8.27 1.00 -6.63
N PRO A 82 8.92 -0.07 -6.12
CA PRO A 82 8.23 -1.04 -5.29
C PRO A 82 7.70 -0.29 -4.06
N GLY A 83 6.42 0.08 -4.12
CA GLY A 83 5.69 0.65 -3.01
C GLY A 83 5.70 -0.33 -1.84
N PHE A 84 5.40 0.18 -0.65
CA PHE A 84 5.21 -0.66 0.53
C PHE A 84 4.38 -1.90 0.15
N PRO A 85 4.78 -3.11 0.59
CA PRO A 85 4.07 -4.33 0.23
C PRO A 85 2.58 -4.12 0.47
N GLU A 86 1.75 -4.51 -0.50
CA GLU A 86 0.30 -4.22 -0.53
C GLU A 86 -0.40 -4.58 0.80
N HIS A 87 0.17 -5.53 1.54
CA HIS A 87 -0.32 -6.07 2.80
C HIS A 87 0.49 -5.64 4.03
N GLY A 88 1.58 -4.88 3.86
CA GLY A 88 2.49 -4.49 4.93
C GLY A 88 1.80 -3.73 6.05
N VAL A 89 0.88 -2.82 5.70
CA VAL A 89 0.09 -2.06 6.67
C VAL A 89 -0.85 -2.99 7.45
N ALA A 90 -1.51 -3.92 6.77
CA ALA A 90 -2.41 -4.88 7.42
C ALA A 90 -1.66 -5.78 8.41
N ILE A 91 -0.49 -6.28 8.01
CA ILE A 91 0.37 -7.11 8.88
C ILE A 91 0.80 -6.32 10.11
N MET A 92 1.25 -5.07 9.95
CA MET A 92 1.65 -4.21 11.07
C MET A 92 0.51 -3.99 12.07
N VAL A 93 -0.70 -3.72 11.59
CA VAL A 93 -1.89 -3.51 12.44
C VAL A 93 -2.26 -4.79 13.20
N VAL A 94 -2.28 -5.93 12.51
CA VAL A 94 -2.61 -7.23 13.14
C VAL A 94 -1.56 -7.60 14.18
N CYS A 95 -0.27 -7.43 13.87
CA CYS A 95 0.82 -7.67 14.81
C CYS A 95 0.69 -6.79 16.07
N ALA A 96 0.42 -5.49 15.91
CA ALA A 96 0.25 -4.58 17.05
C ALA A 96 -0.93 -4.97 17.93
N LEU A 97 -2.08 -5.33 17.34
CA LEU A 97 -3.26 -5.79 18.07
C LEU A 97 -2.98 -7.07 18.85
N CYS A 98 -2.29 -8.05 18.24
CA CYS A 98 -1.90 -9.28 18.91
C CYS A 98 -0.97 -9.02 20.10
N ILE A 99 0.02 -8.12 19.95
CA ILE A 99 0.97 -7.77 21.03
C ILE A 99 0.27 -7.09 22.20
N ILE A 100 -0.79 -6.30 21.96
CA ILE A 100 -1.55 -5.64 23.02
C ILE A 100 -2.53 -6.62 23.70
N THR A 101 -3.23 -7.44 22.91
CA THR A 101 -4.31 -8.30 23.42
C THR A 101 -3.79 -9.56 24.12
N ALA A 102 -2.72 -10.18 23.62
CA ALA A 102 -2.12 -11.38 24.22
C ALA A 102 -1.74 -11.22 25.71
N PRO A 103 -1.03 -10.16 26.16
CA PRO A 103 -0.69 -10.00 27.56
C PRO A 103 -1.92 -9.72 28.43
N ILE A 104 -2.91 -9.00 27.92
CA ILE A 104 -4.17 -8.74 28.64
C ILE A 104 -4.91 -10.06 28.89
N VAL A 105 -5.09 -10.86 27.84
CA VAL A 105 -5.73 -12.19 27.95
C VAL A 105 -4.93 -13.10 28.87
N PHE A 106 -3.60 -13.11 28.77
CA PHE A 106 -2.74 -13.89 29.65
C PHE A 106 -2.92 -13.51 31.12
N LEU A 107 -2.94 -12.21 31.44
CA LEU A 107 -3.17 -11.71 32.79
C LEU A 107 -4.56 -12.07 33.32
N VAL A 108 -5.60 -11.94 32.50
CA VAL A 108 -6.97 -12.32 32.87
C VAL A 108 -7.06 -13.82 33.15
N CYS A 109 -6.48 -14.65 32.28
CA CYS A 109 -6.42 -16.11 32.47
C CYS A 109 -5.66 -16.52 33.73
N LEU A 110 -4.57 -15.83 34.07
CA LEU A 110 -3.84 -16.07 35.32
C LEU A 110 -4.68 -15.69 36.54
N LYS A 111 -5.40 -14.56 36.48
CA LYS A 111 -6.26 -14.11 37.58
C LYS A 111 -7.43 -15.08 37.80
N THR A 112 -8.10 -15.54 36.74
CA THR A 112 -9.20 -16.51 36.86
C THR A 112 -8.71 -17.87 37.34
N LYS A 113 -7.58 -18.38 36.84
CA LYS A 113 -6.99 -19.62 37.36
C LYS A 113 -6.60 -19.50 38.84
N ARG A 114 -6.02 -18.37 39.26
CA ARG A 114 -5.70 -18.13 40.67
C ARG A 114 -6.96 -18.06 41.54
N LEU A 115 -8.02 -17.38 41.08
CA LEU A 115 -9.29 -17.28 41.81
C LEU A 115 -9.97 -18.65 41.93
N VAL A 116 -10.03 -19.43 40.85
CA VAL A 116 -10.58 -20.80 40.86
C VAL A 116 -9.74 -21.71 41.76
N SER A 117 -8.42 -21.61 41.70
CA SER A 117 -7.53 -22.38 42.58
C SER A 117 -7.70 -22.01 44.04
N TRP A 118 -7.94 -20.74 44.36
CA TRP A 118 -8.18 -20.28 45.72
C TRP A 118 -9.55 -20.69 46.25
N ASP A 119 -10.59 -20.63 45.42
CA ASP A 119 -11.95 -21.06 45.78
C ASP A 119 -12.03 -22.57 46.03
N VAL A 120 -11.36 -23.37 45.19
CA VAL A 120 -11.24 -24.83 45.40
C VAL A 120 -10.44 -25.16 46.67
N ALA A 121 -9.36 -24.42 46.96
CA ALA A 121 -8.61 -24.60 48.20
C ALA A 121 -9.43 -24.23 49.45
N ALA A 122 -10.20 -23.13 49.40
CA ALA A 122 -11.06 -22.70 50.49
C ALA A 122 -12.23 -23.67 50.74
N LEU A 123 -12.79 -24.27 49.69
CA LEU A 123 -13.83 -25.30 49.80
C LEU A 123 -13.32 -26.62 50.38
N TRP A 124 -12.06 -26.95 50.15
CA TRP A 124 -11.42 -28.15 50.73
C TRP A 124 -11.13 -27.94 52.22
N ASP A 125 -10.54 -26.80 52.59
CA ASP A 125 -10.25 -26.42 53.98
C ASP A 125 -11.53 -26.41 54.85
N ARG A 126 -12.63 -25.86 54.30
CA ARG A 126 -13.93 -25.89 54.98
C ARG A 126 -14.49 -27.31 55.18
N ARG A 127 -14.31 -28.20 54.20
CA ARG A 127 -14.76 -29.60 54.31
C ARG A 127 -13.94 -30.40 55.33
N ASP A 128 -12.65 -30.14 55.44
CA ASP A 128 -11.79 -30.79 56.43
C ASP A 128 -12.15 -30.33 57.87
N LEU A 129 -12.52 -29.05 58.06
CA LEU A 129 -13.01 -28.55 59.35
C LEU A 129 -14.34 -29.20 59.76
N GLU A 130 -15.27 -29.37 58.80
CA GLU A 130 -16.55 -30.05 59.03
C GLU A 130 -16.36 -31.55 59.32
N ALA A 131 -15.40 -32.22 58.68
CA ALA A 131 -15.07 -33.63 58.94
C ALA A 131 -14.40 -33.86 60.31
N GLY A 132 -13.59 -32.90 60.80
CA GLY A 132 -13.00 -32.96 62.14
C GLY A 132 -14.00 -32.79 63.28
N THR A 133 -15.18 -32.20 63.01
CA THR A 133 -16.21 -31.95 64.02
C THR A 133 -17.19 -33.13 64.15
N GLN A 134 -17.36 -33.94 63.10
CA GLN A 134 -18.27 -35.10 63.11
C GLN A 134 -17.72 -36.36 63.79
N THR A 135 -16.40 -36.45 64.03
CA THR A 135 -15.80 -37.63 64.69
C THR A 135 -15.80 -37.55 66.21
N LEU A 136 -16.24 -36.44 66.80
CA LEU A 136 -16.25 -36.22 68.25
C LEU A 136 -17.61 -36.50 68.92
N GLU A 137 -18.69 -36.67 68.15
CA GLU A 137 -20.04 -36.96 68.65
C GLU A 137 -20.56 -38.34 68.19
N MET A 138 -19.93 -39.45 68.59
CA MET A 138 -20.64 -40.74 68.75
C MET A 138 -19.76 -41.83 69.36
N ASP A 139 -19.53 -41.76 70.68
CA ASP A 139 -19.31 -42.98 71.46
C ASP A 139 -19.89 -42.83 72.88
N ASN A 140 -21.21 -42.95 72.98
CA ASN A 140 -21.87 -43.14 74.26
C ASN A 140 -23.09 -44.04 74.08
N ARG A 141 -22.86 -45.36 74.14
CA ARG A 141 -23.87 -46.34 74.58
C ARG A 141 -23.19 -47.44 75.38
N GLY A 142 -23.22 -47.29 76.69
CA GLY A 142 -22.91 -48.35 77.64
C GLY A 142 -23.98 -49.45 77.65
N PHE A 143 -23.52 -50.67 77.89
CA PHE A 143 -24.29 -51.77 78.46
C PHE A 143 -23.30 -52.70 79.16
N TRP A 144 -23.24 -52.64 80.50
CA TRP A 144 -23.39 -53.75 81.48
C TRP A 144 -23.65 -53.12 82.85
#